data_AF-A0A7S7RUT4-F1
#
_entry.id   AF-A0A7S7RUT4-F1
#
_cell.length_a   1.000
_cell.length_b   1.000
_cell.length_c   1.000
_cell.angle_alpha   90.00
_cell.angle_beta   90.00
_cell.angle_gamma   90.00
#
_symmetry.space_group_name_H-M   'P 1'
#
loop_
_entity.id
_entity.type
_entity.pdbx_description
1 polymer ?
#
loop_
_entity_poly.entity_id
_entity_poly.type
_entity_poly.pdbx_seq_one_letter_code
_entity_poly.pdbx_strand_id
1 'polypeptide(L)'
;MNSTTRGLLVRAGTAGGIATAGVLATPAFAFADESAVGADILIPKPAEFIPALIAFLIIWFVLAKFVMPQVLQMMEKRQEKIQSDLDSAERSKLEAAEEVKNYEGKIADAHHEAEAIVAKAKKEAEEERSQILAKAQREASDIITKAHGAVGSERHKAMIELSGSVVDLSVEIAGKIIGNDLSEDAQRRLAEKYLAEVGTSDGQ
;
A
#
# COMPACT_ATOMS: atom_id res chain seq x y z
N MET A 1 0.70 49.72 -14.39
CA MET A 1 0.65 50.07 -15.83
C MET A 1 -0.69 49.63 -16.38
N ASN A 2 -1.40 50.54 -17.01
CA ASN A 2 -2.76 50.44 -17.51
C ASN A 2 -2.78 49.90 -18.96
N SER A 3 -3.80 49.14 -19.35
CA SER A 3 -4.43 49.08 -20.70
C SER A 3 -5.36 47.86 -20.76
N THR A 4 -6.68 48.00 -20.60
CA THR A 4 -7.70 48.51 -21.54
C THR A 4 -8.03 47.55 -22.70
N THR A 5 -9.09 46.75 -22.45
CA THR A 5 -10.19 46.32 -23.34
C THR A 5 -9.93 46.06 -24.83
N ARG A 6 -10.15 44.80 -25.25
CA ARG A 6 -10.72 44.36 -26.54
C ARG A 6 -11.44 43.03 -26.26
N GLY A 7 -12.64 42.70 -26.72
CA GLY A 7 -13.39 43.13 -27.88
C GLY A 7 -14.13 41.86 -28.34
N LEU A 8 -15.40 41.75 -27.94
CA LEU A 8 -16.33 40.70 -28.32
C LEU A 8 -16.57 40.76 -29.83
N LEU A 9 -16.40 39.65 -30.57
CA LEU A 9 -17.07 39.46 -31.87
C LEU A 9 -17.19 37.96 -32.21
N VAL A 10 -18.46 37.53 -32.31
CA VAL A 10 -18.95 36.22 -32.72
C VAL A 10 -18.82 36.08 -34.24
N ARG A 11 -18.20 34.97 -34.67
CA ARG A 11 -18.21 34.42 -36.05
C ARG A 11 -19.60 33.82 -36.33
N ALA A 12 -20.31 34.21 -37.39
CA ALA A 12 -20.14 33.84 -38.81
C ALA A 12 -20.67 32.43 -39.16
N GLY A 13 -21.56 32.38 -40.16
CA GLY A 13 -22.08 31.17 -40.82
C GLY A 13 -23.43 31.44 -41.51
N THR A 14 -23.51 32.26 -42.56
CA THR A 14 -23.44 31.93 -44.02
C THR A 14 -24.62 31.14 -44.60
N ALA A 15 -25.42 31.81 -45.43
CA ALA A 15 -25.96 31.38 -46.75
C ALA A 15 -26.87 32.55 -47.23
N GLY A 16 -26.49 33.40 -48.20
CA GLY A 16 -26.35 33.12 -49.63
C GLY A 16 -27.59 33.64 -50.38
N GLY A 17 -27.67 34.93 -50.76
CA GLY A 17 -27.59 35.41 -52.16
C GLY A 17 -28.94 36.00 -52.62
N ILE A 18 -29.15 37.00 -53.49
CA ILE A 18 -28.39 37.76 -54.51
C ILE A 18 -29.24 39.00 -54.93
N ALA A 19 -28.57 40.05 -55.44
CA ALA A 19 -29.03 41.14 -56.34
C ALA A 19 -29.98 42.23 -55.79
N THR A 20 -29.51 43.44 -55.49
CA THR A 20 -29.16 44.59 -56.38
C THR A 20 -30.33 45.19 -57.18
N ALA A 21 -30.72 46.42 -56.84
CA ALA A 21 -30.63 47.63 -57.68
C ALA A 21 -31.68 48.65 -57.24
N GLY A 22 -31.23 49.88 -57.00
CA GLY A 22 -32.06 50.94 -56.42
C GLY A 22 -33.08 51.56 -57.37
N VAL A 23 -34.02 52.30 -56.80
CA VAL A 23 -34.47 53.61 -57.29
C VAL A 23 -34.93 54.43 -56.07
N LEU A 24 -34.33 55.62 -55.94
CA LEU A 24 -34.75 56.70 -55.05
C LEU A 24 -36.01 57.38 -55.61
N ALA A 25 -36.96 57.69 -54.72
CA ALA A 25 -37.77 58.92 -54.67
C ALA A 25 -38.54 59.41 -55.93
N THR A 26 -39.87 59.17 -55.94
CA THR A 26 -41.03 60.09 -56.24
C THR A 26 -41.03 61.00 -57.50
N PRO A 27 -42.19 61.56 -57.96
CA PRO A 27 -43.60 61.14 -57.92
C PRO A 27 -44.31 61.28 -59.30
N ALA A 28 -45.40 60.56 -59.56
CA ALA A 28 -46.40 60.99 -60.56
C ALA A 28 -47.77 60.40 -60.19
N PHE A 29 -48.73 61.28 -59.96
CA PHE A 29 -50.13 60.96 -59.89
C PHE A 29 -50.56 60.17 -61.14
N ALA A 30 -51.06 58.96 -60.93
CA ALA A 30 -52.02 58.32 -61.82
C ALA A 30 -53.24 57.99 -60.95
N PHE A 31 -54.22 58.87 -61.03
CA PHE A 31 -55.56 58.69 -60.47
C PHE A 31 -56.29 57.53 -61.18
N ALA A 32 -57.30 56.99 -60.48
CA ALA A 32 -58.25 55.92 -60.84
C ALA A 32 -57.69 54.50 -60.62
N ASP A 33 -57.89 53.86 -59.47
CA ASP A 33 -59.20 53.50 -58.93
C ASP A 33 -59.51 54.09 -57.54
N GLU A 34 -60.79 54.12 -57.26
CA GLU A 34 -61.54 55.03 -56.40
C GLU A 34 -61.20 54.92 -54.91
N SER A 35 -60.82 56.06 -54.32
CA SER A 35 -60.89 56.28 -52.88
C SER A 35 -62.36 56.43 -52.48
N ALA A 36 -62.96 55.35 -52.00
CA ALA A 36 -64.13 55.43 -51.11
C ALA A 36 -63.67 55.32 -49.65
N VAL A 37 -62.96 56.34 -49.17
CA VAL A 37 -62.78 56.54 -47.72
C VAL A 37 -64.00 57.32 -47.23
N GLY A 38 -64.80 56.71 -46.36
CA GLY A 38 -65.78 57.47 -45.58
C GLY A 38 -66.88 56.68 -44.89
N ALA A 39 -67.31 55.53 -45.41
CA ALA A 39 -68.42 54.77 -44.82
C ALA A 39 -68.17 53.25 -44.70
N ASP A 40 -67.25 52.68 -45.48
CA ASP A 40 -66.90 51.26 -45.41
C ASP A 40 -65.95 50.89 -44.26
N ILE A 41 -65.30 51.88 -43.65
CA ILE A 41 -64.45 51.66 -42.47
C ILE A 41 -65.25 51.59 -41.16
N LEU A 42 -66.51 52.06 -41.19
CA LEU A 42 -67.38 52.16 -40.02
C LEU A 42 -68.51 51.10 -40.04
N ILE A 43 -68.86 50.57 -41.22
CA ILE A 43 -69.73 49.40 -41.36
C ILE A 43 -68.93 48.31 -42.08
N PRO A 44 -68.42 47.30 -41.36
CA PRO A 44 -67.70 46.21 -42.01
C PRO A 44 -68.64 45.49 -42.97
N LYS A 45 -68.25 45.41 -44.26
CA LYS A 45 -68.92 44.52 -45.21
C LYS A 45 -68.83 43.08 -44.68
N PRO A 46 -69.94 42.34 -44.54
CA PRO A 46 -69.90 40.94 -44.09
C PRO A 46 -69.07 40.05 -45.03
N ALA A 47 -68.83 40.50 -46.26
CA ALA A 47 -68.01 39.81 -47.25
C ALA A 47 -66.50 39.80 -46.92
N GLU A 48 -65.97 40.80 -46.18
CA GLU A 48 -64.55 40.85 -45.79
C GLU A 48 -64.29 40.14 -44.44
N PHE A 49 -65.34 40.00 -43.63
CA PHE A 49 -65.26 39.28 -42.36
C PHE A 49 -65.01 37.77 -42.55
N ILE A 50 -65.60 37.15 -43.57
CA ILE A 50 -65.45 35.71 -43.86
C ILE A 50 -63.99 35.31 -44.18
N PRO A 51 -63.27 35.95 -45.13
CA PRO A 51 -61.87 35.63 -45.42
C PRO A 51 -60.95 36.00 -44.25
N ALA A 52 -61.23 37.09 -43.52
CA ALA A 52 -60.48 37.45 -42.32
C ALA A 52 -60.63 36.38 -41.21
N LEU A 53 -61.84 35.85 -41.02
CA LEU A 53 -62.12 34.76 -40.08
C LEU A 53 -61.42 33.47 -40.49
N ILE A 54 -61.43 33.14 -41.79
CA ILE A 54 -60.71 31.97 -42.32
C ILE A 54 -59.20 32.12 -42.10
N ALA A 55 -58.62 33.28 -42.41
CA ALA A 55 -57.21 33.55 -42.16
C ALA A 55 -56.85 33.47 -40.66
N PHE A 56 -57.72 34.01 -39.79
CA PHE A 56 -57.58 33.91 -38.34
C PHE A 56 -57.64 32.47 -37.84
N LEU A 57 -58.58 31.67 -38.34
CA LEU A 57 -58.71 30.25 -37.98
C LEU A 57 -57.52 29.41 -38.48
N ILE A 58 -57.00 29.69 -39.67
CA ILE A 58 -55.78 29.03 -40.18
C ILE A 58 -54.60 29.34 -39.27
N ILE A 59 -54.38 30.61 -38.94
CA ILE A 59 -53.30 31.04 -38.03
C ILE A 59 -53.49 30.43 -36.64
N TRP A 60 -54.71 30.47 -36.08
CA TRP A 60 -55.03 29.83 -34.81
C TRP A 60 -54.66 28.36 -34.86
N PHE A 61 -55.13 27.61 -35.86
CA PHE A 61 -54.89 26.18 -35.94
C PHE A 61 -53.38 25.86 -36.00
N VAL A 62 -52.61 26.66 -36.73
CA VAL A 62 -51.14 26.54 -36.77
C VAL A 62 -50.52 26.82 -35.40
N LEU A 63 -50.92 27.89 -34.71
CA LEU A 63 -50.42 28.20 -33.36
C LEU A 63 -50.81 27.12 -32.34
N ALA A 64 -52.06 26.68 -32.33
CA ALA A 64 -52.53 25.64 -31.43
C ALA A 64 -51.77 24.33 -31.65
N LYS A 65 -51.48 23.97 -32.91
CA LYS A 65 -50.76 22.75 -33.23
C LYS A 65 -49.25 22.83 -32.96
N PHE A 66 -48.61 23.99 -33.13
CA PHE A 66 -47.16 24.14 -32.97
C PHE A 66 -46.73 24.69 -31.60
N VAL A 67 -47.41 25.69 -31.06
CA VAL A 67 -47.02 26.36 -29.80
C VAL A 67 -47.39 25.51 -28.59
N MET A 68 -48.58 24.90 -28.59
CA MET A 68 -49.05 24.07 -27.47
C MET A 68 -48.08 22.92 -27.12
N PRO A 69 -47.60 22.09 -28.07
CA PRO A 69 -46.64 21.04 -27.73
C PRO A 69 -45.27 21.58 -27.33
N GLN A 70 -44.79 22.70 -27.90
CA GLN A 70 -43.49 23.27 -27.52
C GLN A 70 -43.47 23.79 -26.08
N VAL A 71 -44.55 24.43 -25.62
CA VAL A 71 -44.66 24.93 -24.25
C VAL A 71 -44.73 23.77 -23.24
N LEU A 72 -45.53 22.74 -23.55
CA LEU A 72 -45.63 21.55 -22.70
C LEU A 72 -44.29 20.82 -22.61
N GLN A 73 -43.59 20.62 -23.73
CA GLN A 73 -42.25 20.01 -23.74
C GLN A 73 -41.23 20.80 -22.91
N MET A 74 -41.29 22.13 -22.92
CA MET A 74 -40.38 22.95 -22.10
C MET A 74 -40.68 22.84 -20.61
N MET A 75 -41.95 22.72 -20.23
CA MET A 75 -42.34 22.50 -18.83
C MET A 75 -41.94 21.10 -18.36
N GLU A 76 -42.22 20.08 -19.17
CA GLU A 76 -41.85 18.69 -18.90
C GLU A 76 -40.33 18.52 -18.78
N LYS A 77 -39.54 19.10 -19.70
CA LYS A 77 -38.07 19.12 -19.60
C LYS A 77 -37.56 19.79 -18.33
N ARG A 78 -38.21 20.87 -17.88
CA ARG A 78 -37.83 21.53 -16.61
C ARG A 78 -38.15 20.63 -15.42
N GLN A 79 -39.32 20.01 -15.42
CA GLN A 79 -39.74 19.09 -14.35
C GLN A 79 -38.83 17.86 -14.30
N GLU A 80 -38.57 17.23 -15.43
CA GLU A 80 -37.67 16.09 -15.56
C GLU A 80 -36.26 16.45 -15.09
N LYS A 81 -35.73 17.61 -15.50
CA LYS A 81 -34.41 18.06 -15.05
C LYS A 81 -34.36 18.29 -13.54
N ILE A 82 -35.39 18.89 -12.95
CA ILE A 82 -35.44 19.10 -11.50
C ILE A 82 -35.50 17.76 -10.78
N GLN A 83 -36.34 16.83 -11.26
CA GLN A 83 -36.43 15.50 -10.67
C GLN A 83 -35.10 14.75 -10.80
N SER A 84 -34.45 14.79 -11.97
CA SER A 84 -33.16 14.14 -12.17
C SER A 84 -32.06 14.74 -11.29
N ASP A 85 -32.05 16.07 -11.16
CA ASP A 85 -31.08 16.77 -10.33
C ASP A 85 -31.28 16.40 -8.84
N LEU A 86 -32.54 16.33 -8.38
CA LEU A 86 -32.88 15.89 -7.01
C LEU A 86 -32.50 14.42 -6.77
N ASP A 87 -32.88 13.52 -7.68
CA ASP A 87 -32.55 12.09 -7.60
C ASP A 87 -31.02 11.88 -7.59
N SER A 88 -30.29 12.61 -8.43
CA SER A 88 -28.82 12.55 -8.46
C SER A 88 -28.18 13.06 -7.18
N ALA A 89 -28.73 14.13 -6.59
CA ALA A 89 -28.25 14.67 -5.32
C ALA A 89 -28.53 13.70 -4.17
N GLU A 90 -29.68 13.03 -4.18
CA GLU A 90 -30.03 12.02 -3.17
C GLU A 90 -29.13 10.78 -3.31
N ARG A 91 -28.93 10.27 -4.53
CA ARG A 91 -27.99 9.17 -4.80
C ARG A 91 -26.58 9.51 -4.36
N SER A 92 -26.07 10.70 -4.71
CA SER A 92 -24.75 11.14 -4.31
C SER A 92 -24.59 11.22 -2.79
N LYS A 93 -25.64 11.65 -2.06
CA LYS A 93 -25.64 11.63 -0.59
C LYS A 93 -25.64 10.22 -0.02
N LEU A 94 -26.42 9.31 -0.59
CA LEU A 94 -26.48 7.91 -0.17
C LEU A 94 -25.13 7.20 -0.42
N GLU A 95 -24.55 7.37 -1.61
CA GLU A 95 -23.24 6.84 -1.97
C GLU A 95 -22.15 7.39 -1.05
N ALA A 96 -22.15 8.70 -0.77
CA ALA A 96 -21.20 9.30 0.17
C ALA A 96 -21.36 8.75 1.59
N ALA A 97 -22.59 8.55 2.06
CA ALA A 97 -22.84 7.97 3.39
C ALA A 97 -22.41 6.51 3.47
N GLU A 98 -22.66 5.71 2.43
CA GLU A 98 -22.22 4.33 2.32
C GLU A 98 -20.69 4.26 2.27
N GLU A 99 -20.05 5.13 1.51
CA GLU A 99 -18.60 5.20 1.40
C GLU A 99 -17.95 5.58 2.73
N VAL A 100 -18.48 6.58 3.45
CA VAL A 100 -18.02 6.90 4.81
C VAL A 100 -18.13 5.70 5.74
N LYS A 101 -19.26 4.99 5.74
CA LYS A 101 -19.43 3.78 6.56
C LYS A 101 -18.42 2.68 6.18
N ASN A 102 -18.16 2.50 4.89
CA ASN A 102 -17.16 1.55 4.40
C ASN A 102 -15.74 1.97 4.82
N TYR A 103 -15.42 3.26 4.81
CA TYR A 103 -14.14 3.78 5.31
C TYR A 103 -13.99 3.60 6.81
N GLU A 104 -15.02 3.88 7.61
CA GLU A 104 -15.01 3.62 9.05
C GLU A 104 -14.80 2.13 9.36
N GLY A 105 -15.48 1.24 8.61
CA GLY A 105 -15.25 -0.20 8.70
C GLY A 105 -13.81 -0.60 8.39
N LYS A 106 -13.25 -0.10 7.29
CA LYS A 106 -11.84 -0.35 6.92
C LYS A 106 -10.85 0.14 7.97
N ILE A 107 -11.12 1.28 8.61
CA ILE A 107 -10.27 1.81 9.69
C ILE A 107 -10.35 0.88 10.92
N ALA A 108 -11.55 0.44 11.31
CA ALA A 108 -11.72 -0.49 12.41
C ALA A 108 -11.01 -1.83 12.14
N ASP A 109 -11.17 -2.39 10.94
CA ASP A 109 -10.50 -3.61 10.52
C ASP A 109 -8.96 -3.44 10.51
N ALA A 110 -8.46 -2.32 10.02
CA ALA A 110 -7.03 -2.01 10.04
C ALA A 110 -6.48 -1.90 11.48
N HIS A 111 -7.25 -1.33 12.41
CA HIS A 111 -6.87 -1.30 13.83
C HIS A 111 -6.84 -2.70 14.43
N HIS A 112 -7.84 -3.54 14.17
CA HIS A 112 -7.86 -4.92 14.62
C HIS A 112 -6.71 -5.75 14.04
N GLU A 113 -6.39 -5.58 12.76
CA GLU A 113 -5.26 -6.25 12.12
C GLU A 113 -3.93 -5.78 12.72
N ALA A 114 -3.77 -4.48 12.96
CA ALA A 114 -2.57 -3.94 13.62
C ALA A 114 -2.40 -4.52 15.04
N GLU A 115 -3.46 -4.56 15.84
CA GLU A 115 -3.45 -5.18 17.17
C GLU A 115 -3.10 -6.67 17.11
N ALA A 116 -3.67 -7.40 16.14
CA ALA A 116 -3.37 -8.81 15.92
C ALA A 116 -1.90 -9.05 15.52
N ILE A 117 -1.34 -8.19 14.65
CA ILE A 117 0.08 -8.24 14.27
C ILE A 117 0.97 -7.98 15.50
N VAL A 118 0.67 -6.96 16.30
CA VAL A 118 1.44 -6.66 17.52
C VAL A 118 1.35 -7.81 18.52
N ALA A 119 0.17 -8.39 18.72
CA ALA A 119 -0.02 -9.53 19.62
C ALA A 119 0.76 -10.76 19.14
N LYS A 120 0.72 -11.05 17.84
CA LYS A 120 1.48 -12.14 17.22
C LYS A 120 2.98 -11.92 17.37
N ALA A 121 3.47 -10.73 17.05
CA ALA A 121 4.89 -10.38 17.17
C ALA A 121 5.39 -10.51 18.62
N LYS A 122 4.59 -10.07 19.61
CA LYS A 122 4.94 -10.26 21.04
C LYS A 122 5.03 -11.73 21.42
N LYS A 123 4.06 -12.54 20.97
CA LYS A 123 4.06 -13.98 21.24
C LYS A 123 5.26 -14.67 20.62
N GLU A 124 5.57 -14.37 19.36
CA GLU A 124 6.75 -14.90 18.65
C GLU A 124 8.05 -14.47 19.35
N ALA A 125 8.15 -13.20 19.77
CA ALA A 125 9.32 -12.71 20.49
C ALA A 125 9.50 -13.38 21.86
N GLU A 126 8.43 -13.63 22.60
CA GLU A 126 8.47 -14.36 23.87
C GLU A 126 8.91 -15.82 23.67
N GLU A 127 8.38 -16.47 22.64
CA GLU A 127 8.74 -17.84 22.28
C GLU A 127 10.21 -17.93 21.86
N GLU A 128 10.68 -17.04 20.98
CA GLU A 128 12.06 -16.96 20.55
C GLU A 128 13.00 -16.67 21.73
N ARG A 129 12.62 -15.73 22.61
CA ARG A 129 13.37 -15.45 23.84
C ARG A 129 13.50 -16.69 24.72
N SER A 130 12.41 -17.44 24.91
CA SER A 130 12.41 -18.69 25.68
C SER A 130 13.33 -19.74 25.03
N GLN A 131 13.26 -19.89 23.70
CA GLN A 131 14.13 -20.81 22.96
C GLN A 131 15.61 -20.42 23.07
N ILE A 132 15.95 -19.14 22.92
CA ILE A 132 17.32 -18.64 23.06
C ILE A 132 17.84 -18.89 24.47
N LEU A 133 17.05 -18.58 25.51
CA LEU A 133 17.44 -18.83 26.90
C LEU A 133 17.64 -20.31 27.18
N ALA A 134 16.74 -21.17 26.70
CA ALA A 134 16.87 -22.62 26.84
C ALA A 134 18.11 -23.15 26.12
N LYS A 135 18.41 -22.65 24.91
CA LYS A 135 19.61 -23.02 24.16
C LYS A 135 20.87 -22.55 24.87
N ALA A 136 20.92 -21.30 25.33
CA ALA A 136 22.05 -20.76 26.07
C ALA A 136 22.31 -21.54 27.36
N GLN A 137 21.26 -21.95 28.08
CA GLN A 137 21.42 -22.74 29.29
C GLN A 137 21.93 -24.16 29.01
N ARG A 138 21.49 -24.79 27.93
CA ARG A 138 22.05 -26.08 27.47
C ARG A 138 23.52 -25.94 27.08
N GLU A 139 23.85 -24.93 26.28
CA GLU A 139 25.24 -24.67 25.87
C GLU A 139 26.15 -24.39 27.07
N ALA A 140 25.68 -23.61 28.04
CA ALA A 140 26.41 -23.38 29.28
C ALA A 140 26.65 -24.68 30.07
N SER A 141 25.61 -25.52 30.21
CA SER A 141 25.72 -26.83 30.87
C SER A 141 26.70 -27.77 30.13
N ASP A 142 26.68 -27.77 28.80
CA ASP A 142 27.58 -28.56 27.97
C ASP A 142 29.03 -28.08 28.11
N ILE A 143 29.25 -26.77 28.13
CA ILE A 143 30.58 -26.17 28.35
C ILE A 143 31.11 -26.58 29.73
N ILE A 144 30.30 -26.50 30.79
CA ILE A 144 30.69 -26.90 32.14
C ILE A 144 31.04 -28.39 32.18
N THR A 145 30.21 -29.24 31.55
CA THR A 145 30.44 -30.69 31.50
C THR A 145 31.74 -31.02 30.75
N LYS A 146 31.97 -30.38 29.61
CA LYS A 146 33.23 -30.51 28.84
C LYS A 146 34.44 -30.02 29.64
N ALA A 147 34.31 -28.89 30.34
CA ALA A 147 35.37 -28.35 31.19
C ALA A 147 35.72 -29.30 32.33
N HIS A 148 34.74 -29.89 33.01
CA HIS A 148 35.00 -30.91 34.03
C HIS A 148 35.70 -32.15 33.46
N GLY A 149 35.28 -32.62 32.28
CA GLY A 149 35.96 -33.72 31.58
C GLY A 149 37.41 -33.40 31.23
N ALA A 150 37.66 -32.19 30.69
CA ALA A 150 39.00 -31.72 30.36
C ALA A 150 39.90 -31.61 31.60
N VAL A 151 39.39 -31.01 32.69
CA VAL A 151 40.11 -30.90 33.97
C VAL A 151 40.43 -32.29 34.53
N GLY A 152 39.51 -33.25 34.44
CA GLY A 152 39.74 -34.62 34.87
C GLY A 152 40.87 -35.30 34.08
N SER A 153 40.84 -35.17 32.76
CA SER A 153 41.90 -35.68 31.88
C SER A 153 43.24 -35.02 32.16
N GLU A 154 43.27 -33.71 32.35
CA GLU A 154 44.52 -32.98 32.59
C GLU A 154 45.11 -33.31 33.97
N ARG A 155 44.26 -33.47 34.99
CA ARG A 155 44.69 -33.95 36.32
C ARG A 155 45.30 -35.35 36.24
N HIS A 156 44.72 -36.24 35.43
CA HIS A 156 45.26 -37.59 35.25
C HIS A 156 46.63 -37.55 34.58
N LYS A 157 46.80 -36.75 33.51
CA LYS A 157 48.10 -36.54 32.87
C LYS A 157 49.14 -35.98 33.84
N ALA A 158 48.79 -34.93 34.59
CA ALA A 158 49.68 -34.34 35.58
C ALA A 158 50.09 -35.34 36.67
N MET A 159 49.19 -36.24 37.08
CA MET A 159 49.51 -37.30 38.05
C MET A 159 50.50 -38.32 37.48
N ILE A 160 50.35 -38.70 36.20
CA ILE A 160 51.28 -39.60 35.51
C ILE A 160 52.66 -38.95 35.40
N GLU A 161 52.71 -37.68 34.99
CA GLU A 161 53.96 -36.92 34.85
C GLU A 161 54.68 -36.72 36.18
N LEU A 162 53.93 -36.43 37.25
CA LEU A 162 54.47 -36.35 38.61
C LEU A 162 55.00 -37.70 39.08
N SER A 163 54.27 -38.79 38.82
CA SER A 163 54.73 -40.14 39.18
C SER A 163 56.02 -40.51 38.45
N GLY A 164 56.13 -40.19 37.16
CA GLY A 164 57.37 -40.36 36.40
C GLY A 164 58.53 -39.56 36.99
N SER A 165 58.30 -38.27 37.28
CA SER A 165 59.31 -37.39 37.89
C SER A 165 59.80 -37.90 39.26
N VAL A 166 58.91 -38.46 40.07
CA VAL A 166 59.27 -39.05 41.37
C VAL A 166 60.09 -40.33 41.20
N VAL A 167 59.78 -41.15 40.20
CA VAL A 167 60.58 -42.35 39.87
C VAL A 167 61.98 -41.94 39.43
N ASP A 168 62.10 -40.99 38.50
CA ASP A 168 63.39 -40.49 38.01
C ASP A 168 64.24 -39.91 39.14
N LEU A 169 63.63 -39.09 40.02
CA LEU A 169 64.32 -38.55 41.20
C LEU A 169 64.76 -39.65 42.17
N SER A 170 63.93 -40.68 42.37
CA SER A 170 64.27 -41.83 43.23
C SER A 170 65.45 -42.62 42.68
N VAL A 171 65.51 -42.82 41.35
CA VAL A 171 66.63 -43.46 40.66
C VAL A 171 67.90 -42.60 40.76
N GLU A 172 67.81 -41.28 40.61
CA GLU A 172 68.95 -40.38 40.76
C GLU A 172 69.53 -40.43 42.19
N ILE A 173 68.66 -40.40 43.21
CA ILE A 173 69.08 -40.48 44.62
C ILE A 173 69.73 -41.85 44.90
N ALA A 174 69.11 -42.95 44.46
CA ALA A 174 69.69 -44.28 44.61
C ALA A 174 71.05 -44.41 43.92
N GLY A 175 71.18 -43.85 42.71
CA GLY A 175 72.43 -43.79 41.96
C GLY A 175 73.51 -42.97 42.68
N LYS A 176 73.17 -41.83 43.29
CA LYS A 176 74.10 -41.03 44.12
C LYS A 176 74.53 -41.74 45.40
N ILE A 177 73.61 -42.43 46.09
CA ILE A 177 73.93 -43.19 47.31
C ILE A 177 74.90 -44.33 46.95
N ILE A 178 74.57 -45.13 45.95
CA ILE A 178 75.45 -46.21 45.47
C ILE A 178 76.80 -45.65 44.99
N GLY A 179 76.78 -44.57 44.21
CA GLY A 179 77.99 -43.92 43.68
C GLY A 179 78.94 -43.40 44.76
N ASN A 180 78.43 -42.95 45.91
CA ASN A 180 79.25 -42.43 47.02
C ASN A 180 79.66 -43.49 48.05
N ASP A 181 78.91 -44.59 48.23
CA ASP A 181 79.19 -45.65 49.21
C ASP A 181 79.97 -46.87 48.63
N LEU A 182 80.39 -46.83 47.37
CA LEU A 182 81.20 -47.88 46.75
C LEU A 182 82.65 -47.88 47.29
N SER A 183 82.85 -48.45 48.46
CA SER A 183 84.17 -48.93 48.91
C SER A 183 84.50 -50.28 48.26
N GLU A 184 85.80 -50.58 48.11
CA GLU A 184 86.32 -51.80 47.48
C GLU A 184 85.72 -53.11 48.09
N ASP A 185 85.39 -53.07 49.38
CA ASP A 185 84.75 -54.17 50.12
C ASP A 185 83.28 -54.41 49.74
N ALA A 186 82.53 -53.34 49.41
CA ALA A 186 81.13 -53.44 49.00
C ALA A 186 80.99 -54.05 47.58
N GLN A 187 81.93 -53.73 46.68
CA GLN A 187 82.01 -54.33 45.34
C GLN A 187 82.30 -55.83 45.38
N ARG A 188 83.21 -56.28 46.27
CA ARG A 188 83.49 -57.71 46.48
C ARG A 188 82.27 -58.47 47.00
N ARG A 189 81.56 -57.94 48.00
CA ARG A 189 80.34 -58.55 48.55
C ARG A 189 79.21 -58.64 47.52
N LEU A 190 79.05 -57.63 46.67
CA LEU A 190 78.04 -57.64 45.62
C LEU A 190 78.37 -58.68 44.53
N ALA A 191 79.65 -58.80 44.14
CA ALA A 191 80.13 -59.81 43.21
C ALA A 191 79.95 -61.24 43.75
N GLU A 192 80.27 -61.49 45.02
CA GLU A 192 80.03 -62.79 45.68
C GLU A 192 78.53 -63.13 45.73
N LYS A 193 77.66 -62.15 45.99
CA LYS A 193 76.20 -62.36 46.02
C LYS A 193 75.62 -62.70 44.65
N TYR A 194 76.06 -62.02 43.58
CA TYR A 194 75.69 -62.38 42.20
C TYR A 194 76.23 -63.77 41.82
N LEU A 195 77.47 -64.10 42.21
CA LEU A 195 78.04 -65.42 41.92
C LEU A 195 77.30 -66.53 42.67
N ALA A 196 76.82 -66.28 43.88
CA ALA A 196 75.99 -67.20 44.66
C ALA A 196 74.58 -67.37 44.08
N GLU A 197 73.94 -66.30 43.60
CA GLU A 197 72.58 -66.33 43.05
C GLU A 197 72.55 -66.97 41.65
N VAL A 198 73.56 -66.73 40.81
CA VAL A 198 73.70 -67.39 39.50
C VAL A 198 74.19 -68.83 39.66
N GLY A 199 75.05 -69.11 40.65
CA GLY A 199 75.49 -70.47 40.98
C GLY A 199 74.40 -71.35 41.61
N THR A 200 73.34 -70.77 42.17
CA THR A 200 72.19 -71.52 42.69
C THR A 200 71.11 -71.77 41.63
N SER A 201 71.03 -70.95 40.57
CA SER A 201 70.07 -71.13 39.47
C SER A 201 70.50 -72.15 38.40
N ASP A 202 71.79 -72.48 38.30
CA ASP A 202 72.33 -73.48 37.37
C ASP A 202 72.39 -74.92 37.94
N GLY A 203 71.73 -75.15 39.09
CA GLY A 203 71.69 -76.43 39.81
C GLY A 203 70.34 -77.17 39.76
N GLN A 204 69.40 -76.77 38.89
CA GLN A 204 68.16 -77.51 38.61
C GLN A 204 67.96 -77.74 37.11
#